data_AF-A0A2V5IWS3-F1
#
_entry.id   AF-A0A2V5IWS3-F1
#
_cell.length_a   1.000
_cell.length_b   1.000
_cell.length_c   1.000
_cell.angle_alpha   90.00
_cell.angle_beta   90.00
_cell.angle_gamma   90.00
#
_symmetry.space_group_name_H-M   'P 1'
#
loop_
_entity.id
_entity.type
_entity.pdbx_description
1 polymer ?
#
loop_
_entity_poly.entity_id
_entity_poly.type
_entity_poly.pdbx_seq_one_letter_code
_entity_poly.pdbx_strand_id
1 'polypeptide(L)'
;MARISKSNAAKFNARTLTKLQAAIEKDPEIDLTTKWPLRYSDRLHEMRQDVQIENATAMKSYGVDDIRALIRLSASAEIIFPLSDTLQDLLGMCNSTEMQSQCLAQRLVDVIGLSKVVWKGPFARQKMVLSCGYNIILKAVRNLDDTTEYTTLAYLYQYKPNIAAPKPLVWPSLTTVQKGLIKEQLTPIMNDLRSLLGEGCKDIRRHLRRSIKPILTVDEFEDFLFNSDRPGGEVFVEVLRQLSLATQLPSPAIVFTHGDLRPENIAVNYENNEWTISGLIDWEYSGFYPKYYQAIRCTNCMAPYKEKDWYLFIPNCDSPKRYKHWWLLDRAREVRNV
;
A
#
# COMPACT_ATOMS: atom_id res chain seq x y z
N MET A 1 -18.13 29.71 14.16
CA MET A 1 -18.28 28.67 15.21
C MET A 1 -17.11 27.70 15.10
N ALA A 2 -16.28 27.59 16.13
CA ALA A 2 -15.14 26.67 16.11
C ALA A 2 -15.64 25.22 16.03
N ARG A 3 -15.15 24.44 15.06
CA ARG A 3 -15.40 23.00 14.98
C ARG A 3 -14.75 22.33 16.18
N ILE A 4 -15.55 21.95 17.17
CA ILE A 4 -15.09 21.13 18.29
C ILE A 4 -14.63 19.79 17.71
N SER A 5 -13.33 19.52 17.78
CA SER A 5 -12.75 18.23 17.43
C SER A 5 -13.35 17.16 18.34
N LYS A 6 -14.00 16.14 17.76
CA LYS A 6 -14.55 15.01 18.55
C LYS A 6 -13.40 14.30 19.28
N SER A 7 -13.57 14.02 20.57
CA SER A 7 -12.60 13.26 21.38
C SER A 7 -12.36 11.86 20.81
N ASN A 8 -11.24 11.24 21.18
CA ASN A 8 -10.91 9.88 20.72
C ASN A 8 -11.97 8.86 21.14
N ALA A 9 -12.50 8.97 22.37
CA ALA A 9 -13.65 8.19 22.82
C ALA A 9 -14.89 8.41 21.94
N ALA A 10 -15.20 9.66 21.57
CA ALA A 10 -16.32 9.96 20.70
C ALA A 10 -16.14 9.41 19.27
N LYS A 11 -14.91 9.47 18.72
CA LYS A 11 -14.57 8.88 17.41
C LYS A 11 -14.63 7.34 17.45
N PHE A 12 -14.18 6.73 18.54
CA PHE A 12 -14.24 5.28 18.75
C PHE A 12 -15.70 4.79 18.83
N ASN A 13 -16.54 5.51 19.55
CA ASN A 13 -17.98 5.23 19.63
C ASN A 13 -18.66 5.38 18.27
N ALA A 14 -18.40 6.50 17.56
CA ALA A 14 -18.99 6.73 16.24
C ALA A 14 -18.64 5.62 15.24
N ARG A 15 -17.37 5.18 15.22
CA ARG A 15 -16.92 4.08 14.34
C ARG A 15 -17.53 2.74 14.74
N THR A 16 -17.61 2.46 16.03
CA THR A 16 -18.25 1.23 16.52
C THR A 16 -19.72 1.19 16.12
N LEU A 17 -20.43 2.31 16.28
CA LEU A 17 -21.82 2.45 15.85
C LEU A 17 -21.98 2.23 14.34
N THR A 18 -21.15 2.84 13.50
CA THR A 18 -21.22 2.62 12.04
C THR A 18 -21.04 1.15 11.65
N LYS A 19 -20.17 0.42 12.35
CA LYS A 19 -19.98 -1.02 12.09
C LYS A 19 -21.17 -1.85 12.55
N LEU A 20 -21.76 -1.52 13.69
CA LEU A 20 -22.96 -2.21 14.17
C LEU A 20 -24.15 -1.94 13.25
N GLN A 21 -24.32 -0.70 12.78
CA GLN A 21 -25.35 -0.33 11.80
C GLN A 21 -25.19 -1.14 10.50
N ALA A 22 -23.97 -1.21 9.95
CA ALA A 22 -23.70 -2.02 8.75
C ALA A 22 -23.94 -3.53 8.98
N ALA A 23 -23.74 -4.01 10.21
CA ALA A 23 -24.02 -5.41 10.55
C ALA A 23 -25.53 -5.69 10.58
N ILE A 24 -26.34 -4.79 11.16
CA ILE A 24 -27.81 -4.87 11.19
C ILE A 24 -28.40 -4.76 9.78
N GLU A 25 -27.85 -3.87 8.94
CA GLU A 25 -28.28 -3.74 7.53
C GLU A 25 -28.03 -5.03 6.72
N LYS A 26 -26.98 -5.80 7.06
CA LYS A 26 -26.67 -7.08 6.41
C LYS A 26 -27.52 -8.23 6.98
N ASP A 27 -27.77 -8.21 8.29
CA ASP A 27 -28.54 -9.22 9.02
C ASP A 27 -29.29 -8.57 10.20
N PRO A 28 -30.60 -8.33 10.07
CA PRO A 28 -31.39 -7.66 11.11
C PRO A 28 -31.49 -8.43 12.44
N GLU A 29 -31.25 -9.74 12.44
CA GLU A 29 -31.36 -10.61 13.63
C GLU A 29 -29.99 -10.94 14.24
N ILE A 30 -28.93 -10.28 13.78
CA ILE A 30 -27.56 -10.57 14.20
C ILE A 30 -27.34 -10.34 15.70
N ASP A 31 -26.67 -11.29 16.36
CA ASP A 31 -26.23 -11.09 17.74
C ASP A 31 -25.14 -10.01 17.78
N LEU A 32 -25.55 -8.80 18.16
CA LEU A 32 -24.67 -7.64 18.26
C LEU A 32 -23.52 -7.86 19.22
N THR A 33 -23.69 -8.69 20.27
CA THR A 33 -22.64 -8.97 21.26
C THR A 33 -21.39 -9.55 20.60
N THR A 34 -21.56 -10.35 19.54
CA THR A 34 -20.48 -10.93 18.74
C THR A 34 -19.76 -9.93 17.83
N LYS A 35 -20.34 -8.75 17.60
CA LYS A 35 -19.80 -7.70 16.72
C LYS A 35 -19.15 -6.55 17.46
N TRP A 36 -19.28 -6.50 18.79
CA TRP A 36 -18.55 -5.52 19.58
C TRP A 36 -17.04 -5.73 19.45
N PRO A 37 -16.25 -4.64 19.40
CA PRO A 37 -14.81 -4.74 19.52
C PRO A 37 -14.42 -5.47 20.82
N LEU A 38 -13.46 -6.39 20.73
CA LEU A 38 -12.86 -7.01 21.90
C LEU A 38 -12.44 -5.96 22.94
N ARG A 39 -12.84 -6.17 24.19
CA ARG A 39 -12.58 -5.29 25.34
C ARG A 39 -13.06 -3.84 25.11
N TYR A 40 -14.20 -3.66 24.45
CA TYR A 40 -14.74 -2.34 24.13
C TYR A 40 -14.82 -1.41 25.36
N SER A 41 -15.36 -1.90 26.48
CA SER A 41 -15.54 -1.10 27.70
C SER A 41 -14.20 -0.63 28.28
N ASP A 42 -13.22 -1.53 28.41
CA ASP A 42 -11.88 -1.18 28.90
C ASP A 42 -11.21 -0.13 28.01
N ARG A 43 -11.28 -0.33 26.69
CA ARG A 43 -10.69 0.58 25.70
C ARG A 43 -11.38 1.94 25.69
N LEU A 44 -12.70 1.96 25.85
CA LEU A 44 -13.46 3.21 25.98
C LEU A 44 -13.08 3.93 27.29
N HIS A 45 -12.86 3.18 28.36
CA HIS A 45 -12.45 3.73 29.65
C HIS A 45 -11.05 4.36 29.57
N GLU A 46 -10.09 3.67 28.96
CA GLU A 46 -8.73 4.19 28.70
C GLU A 46 -8.78 5.49 27.89
N MET A 47 -9.55 5.51 26.78
CA MET A 47 -9.70 6.69 25.93
C MET A 47 -10.41 7.87 26.61
N ARG A 48 -11.17 7.62 27.69
CA ARG A 48 -11.79 8.67 28.51
C ARG A 48 -10.83 9.21 29.57
N GLN A 49 -9.88 8.41 30.04
CA GLN A 49 -8.86 8.81 31.00
C GLN A 49 -7.72 9.62 30.35
N ASP A 50 -7.36 9.33 29.09
CA ASP A 50 -6.36 10.10 28.34
C ASP A 50 -6.73 11.60 28.23
N VAL A 51 -8.01 11.94 28.23
CA VAL A 51 -8.50 13.35 28.23
C VAL A 51 -8.13 14.10 29.52
N GLN A 52 -7.91 13.40 30.64
CA GLN A 52 -7.51 14.01 31.90
C GLN A 52 -5.98 14.14 32.06
N ILE A 53 -5.18 13.29 31.40
CA ILE A 53 -3.71 13.30 31.53
C ILE A 53 -3.06 14.38 30.64
N GLU A 54 -3.70 14.77 29.54
CA GLU A 54 -3.21 15.84 28.64
C GLU A 54 -2.99 17.21 29.32
N ASN A 55 -3.55 17.44 30.52
CA ASN A 55 -3.43 18.72 31.24
C ASN A 55 -2.19 18.85 32.15
N ALA A 56 -1.39 17.81 32.36
CA ALA A 56 -0.31 17.87 33.34
C ALA A 56 0.90 16.99 32.97
N THR A 57 1.69 17.37 31.96
CA THR A 57 3.18 17.37 31.96
C THR A 57 3.74 17.58 30.56
N ALA A 58 4.55 18.63 30.40
CA ALA A 58 5.31 18.91 29.19
C ALA A 58 6.69 18.22 29.23
N MET A 59 6.73 16.96 28.80
CA MET A 59 7.88 16.38 28.09
C MET A 59 7.36 15.94 26.73
N LYS A 60 8.21 15.85 25.70
CA LYS A 60 7.83 15.35 24.35
C LYS A 60 7.42 13.87 24.43
N SER A 61 6.25 13.61 25.00
CA SER A 61 5.60 12.32 25.02
C SER A 61 4.99 12.12 23.64
N TYR A 62 5.60 11.24 22.85
CA TYR A 62 4.94 10.78 21.62
C TYR A 62 3.62 10.13 22.04
N GLY A 63 2.51 10.66 21.53
CA GLY A 63 1.18 10.14 21.86
C GLY A 63 1.07 8.63 21.61
N VAL A 64 0.15 8.00 22.32
CA VAL A 64 -0.10 6.55 22.33
C VAL A 64 -0.22 5.93 20.92
N ASP A 65 -0.58 6.73 19.91
CA ASP A 65 -0.69 6.40 18.48
C ASP A 65 0.47 6.95 17.63
N ASP A 66 1.71 6.71 18.06
CA ASP A 66 2.91 7.09 17.33
C ASP A 66 3.98 5.99 17.39
N ILE A 67 4.44 5.52 16.23
CA ILE A 67 5.48 4.47 16.14
C ILE A 67 6.78 4.89 16.85
N ARG A 68 7.06 6.20 16.90
CA ARG A 68 8.27 6.75 17.51
C ARG A 68 8.35 6.50 19.01
N ALA A 69 7.20 6.38 19.68
CA ALA A 69 7.14 6.00 21.10
C ALA A 69 7.69 4.60 21.39
N LEU A 70 7.81 3.76 20.35
CA LEU A 70 8.20 2.35 20.47
C LEU A 70 9.64 2.10 20.04
N ILE A 71 10.31 3.09 19.46
CA ILE A 71 11.70 3.00 19.01
C ILE A 71 12.57 3.40 20.20
N ARG A 72 13.28 2.43 20.78
CA ARG A 72 14.09 2.62 21.99
C ARG A 72 15.55 2.84 21.64
N LEU A 73 16.21 3.74 22.36
CA LEU A 73 17.65 4.00 22.30
C LEU A 73 18.50 2.74 22.55
N SER A 74 17.99 1.80 23.34
CA SER A 74 18.65 0.53 23.66
C SER A 74 18.49 -0.53 22.57
N ALA A 75 17.79 -0.25 21.46
CA ALA A 75 17.60 -1.21 20.38
C ALA A 75 18.86 -1.27 19.50
N SER A 76 19.18 -2.47 18.97
CA SER A 76 20.17 -2.61 17.92
C SER A 76 19.62 -2.14 16.57
N ALA A 77 20.47 -1.55 15.74
CA ALA A 77 20.16 -1.21 14.36
C ALA A 77 21.15 -1.93 13.43
N GLU A 78 20.64 -2.43 12.31
CA GLU A 78 21.41 -3.12 11.29
C GLU A 78 21.10 -2.50 9.92
N ILE A 79 22.15 -2.32 9.12
CA ILE A 79 22.04 -1.88 7.74
C ILE A 79 22.01 -3.13 6.87
N ILE A 80 20.84 -3.47 6.34
CA ILE A 80 20.68 -4.65 5.48
C ILE A 80 21.30 -4.40 4.10
N PHE A 81 21.34 -3.14 3.65
CA PHE A 81 21.86 -2.77 2.34
C PHE A 81 22.59 -1.43 2.37
N PRO A 82 23.58 -1.20 1.49
CA PRO A 82 24.39 0.01 1.48
C PRO A 82 23.54 1.30 1.45
N LEU A 83 23.90 2.26 2.31
CA LEU A 83 23.27 3.57 2.35
C LEU A 83 23.81 4.45 1.21
N SER A 84 22.96 5.32 0.64
CA SER A 84 23.42 6.35 -0.28
C SER A 84 24.27 7.40 0.45
N ASP A 85 25.12 8.12 -0.29
CA ASP A 85 25.96 9.19 0.28
C ASP A 85 25.13 10.22 1.06
N THR A 86 23.96 10.61 0.52
CA THR A 86 23.03 11.53 1.21
C THR A 86 22.53 10.99 2.55
N LEU A 87 22.29 9.67 2.65
CA LEU A 87 21.87 9.04 3.92
C LEU A 87 23.06 8.87 4.88
N GLN A 88 24.25 8.57 4.36
CA GLN A 88 25.48 8.52 5.16
C GLN A 88 25.79 9.90 5.76
N ASP A 89 25.66 10.96 4.97
CA ASP A 89 25.83 12.35 5.40
C ASP A 89 24.79 12.76 6.45
N LEU A 90 23.51 12.45 6.21
CA LEU A 90 22.42 12.73 7.16
C LEU A 90 22.66 12.03 8.50
N LEU A 91 23.13 10.79 8.46
CA LEU A 91 23.47 10.02 9.65
C LEU A 91 24.86 10.38 10.18
N GLY A 92 25.65 11.22 9.50
CA GLY A 92 27.04 11.53 9.88
C GLY A 92 27.90 10.29 10.09
N MET A 93 27.75 9.30 9.21
CA MET A 93 28.57 8.09 9.21
C MET A 93 29.86 8.35 8.41
N CYS A 94 31.02 8.14 9.04
CA CYS A 94 32.32 8.13 8.37
C CYS A 94 32.83 6.67 8.23
N ASN A 95 33.71 6.42 7.25
CA ASN A 95 34.17 5.09 6.81
C ASN A 95 34.95 4.23 7.85
N SER A 96 34.93 4.53 9.15
CA SER A 96 35.58 3.70 10.17
C SER A 96 34.64 2.62 10.72
N THR A 97 35.09 1.38 10.63
CA THR A 97 34.27 0.14 10.66
C THR A 97 33.93 -0.41 12.05
N GLU A 98 34.51 0.09 13.14
CA GLU A 98 34.42 -0.60 14.45
C GLU A 98 33.51 0.06 15.52
N MET A 99 32.92 1.24 15.29
CA MET A 99 32.03 1.93 16.26
C MET A 99 30.56 2.04 15.84
N GLN A 100 30.12 1.27 14.84
CA GLN A 100 28.96 1.63 14.01
C GLN A 100 27.57 1.30 14.60
N SER A 101 27.38 0.20 15.35
CA SER A 101 26.02 -0.31 15.64
C SER A 101 25.25 0.49 16.71
N GLN A 102 25.89 0.82 17.84
CA GLN A 102 25.27 1.66 18.89
C GLN A 102 25.16 3.12 18.46
N CYS A 103 26.13 3.60 17.67
CA CYS A 103 26.13 4.93 17.08
C CYS A 103 24.98 5.09 16.07
N LEU A 104 24.72 4.07 15.24
CA LEU A 104 23.65 4.07 14.25
C LEU A 104 22.26 4.12 14.88
N ALA A 105 21.98 3.27 15.87
CA ALA A 105 20.68 3.23 16.54
C ALA A 105 20.32 4.59 17.16
N GLN A 106 21.30 5.20 17.86
CA GLN A 106 21.16 6.54 18.43
C GLN A 106 20.82 7.59 17.36
N ARG A 107 21.60 7.63 16.27
CA ARG A 107 21.40 8.60 15.19
C ARG A 107 20.07 8.43 14.48
N LEU A 108 19.63 7.19 14.28
CA LEU A 108 18.30 6.90 13.73
C LEU A 108 17.20 7.41 14.67
N VAL A 109 17.31 7.19 15.98
CA VAL A 109 16.35 7.74 16.96
C VAL A 109 16.30 9.26 16.89
N ASP A 110 17.45 9.93 16.80
CA ASP A 110 17.52 11.39 16.74
C ASP A 110 16.88 11.93 15.45
N VAL A 111 17.23 11.36 14.29
CA VAL A 111 16.63 11.72 12.99
C VAL A 111 15.12 11.49 13.03
N ILE A 112 14.66 10.30 13.44
CA ILE A 112 13.24 9.95 13.53
C ILE A 112 12.50 10.89 14.50
N GLY A 113 13.15 11.27 15.60
CA GLY A 113 12.59 12.13 16.62
C GLY A 113 12.37 13.56 16.15
N LEU A 114 13.25 14.06 15.28
CA LEU A 114 13.18 15.38 14.63
C LEU A 114 12.27 15.40 13.40
N SER A 115 11.99 14.23 12.81
CA SER A 115 11.21 14.13 11.58
C SER A 115 9.75 14.57 11.72
N LYS A 116 9.25 15.19 10.63
CA LYS A 116 7.84 15.56 10.49
C LYS A 116 7.01 14.36 10.05
N VAL A 117 5.89 14.11 10.71
CA VAL A 117 4.92 13.09 10.26
C VAL A 117 4.25 13.56 8.98
N VAL A 118 4.43 12.78 7.91
CA VAL A 118 3.78 13.00 6.61
C VAL A 118 2.48 12.23 6.55
N TRP A 119 2.47 10.99 7.05
CA TRP A 119 1.29 10.13 7.05
C TRP A 119 1.32 9.10 8.19
N LYS A 120 0.14 8.75 8.72
CA LYS A 120 -0.05 7.68 9.70
C LYS A 120 -0.95 6.60 9.13
N GLY A 121 -0.56 5.34 9.30
CA GLY A 121 -1.39 4.21 8.90
C GLY A 121 -2.65 4.05 9.74
N PRO A 122 -3.60 3.22 9.28
CA PRO A 122 -4.81 2.88 10.03
C PRO A 122 -4.50 2.37 11.45
N PHE A 123 -3.34 1.72 11.60
CA PHE A 123 -2.70 1.38 12.86
C PHE A 123 -1.38 2.16 12.95
N ALA A 124 -1.41 3.36 13.49
CA ALA A 124 -0.26 4.28 13.51
C ALA A 124 0.97 3.75 14.27
N ARG A 125 0.80 2.71 15.08
CA ARG A 125 1.90 1.96 15.72
C ARG A 125 2.60 0.98 14.78
N GLN A 126 2.00 0.62 13.65
CA GLN A 126 2.53 -0.38 12.71
C GLN A 126 3.20 0.25 11.49
N LYS A 127 2.66 1.34 10.95
CA LYS A 127 3.17 1.97 9.72
C LYS A 127 3.07 3.50 9.82
N MET A 128 4.17 4.19 9.56
CA MET A 128 4.24 5.65 9.53
C MET A 128 5.21 6.14 8.46
N VAL A 129 4.90 7.28 7.85
CA VAL A 129 5.79 7.96 6.89
C VAL A 129 6.23 9.28 7.50
N LEU A 130 7.53 9.47 7.55
CA LEU A 130 8.23 10.60 8.16
C LEU A 130 9.05 11.33 7.10
N SER A 131 9.12 12.65 7.17
CA SER A 131 10.06 13.46 6.39
C SER A 131 11.21 13.86 7.28
N CYS A 132 12.42 13.48 6.89
CA CYS A 132 13.66 13.67 7.66
C CYS A 132 14.42 14.95 7.24
N GLY A 133 13.80 15.83 6.45
CA GLY A 133 14.52 16.88 5.73
C GLY A 133 15.31 16.32 4.54
N TYR A 134 16.12 17.17 3.88
CA TYR A 134 17.05 16.77 2.81
C TYR A 134 16.42 15.98 1.65
N ASN A 135 15.13 16.22 1.35
CA ASN A 135 14.34 15.44 0.38
C ASN A 135 14.29 13.92 0.68
N ILE A 136 14.44 13.53 1.94
CA ILE A 136 14.38 12.14 2.39
C ILE A 136 13.04 11.84 3.06
N ILE A 137 12.42 10.75 2.63
CA ILE A 137 11.23 10.16 3.24
C ILE A 137 11.61 8.83 3.88
N LEU A 138 11.23 8.67 5.16
CA LEU A 138 11.42 7.43 5.92
C LEU A 138 10.07 6.75 6.12
N LYS A 139 9.97 5.50 5.70
CA LYS A 139 8.80 4.63 5.92
C LYS A 139 9.12 3.66 7.06
N ALA A 140 8.57 3.91 8.24
CA ALA A 140 8.75 3.06 9.40
C ALA A 140 7.65 2.00 9.44
N VAL A 141 8.05 0.72 9.47
CA VAL A 141 7.13 -0.43 9.52
C VAL A 141 7.55 -1.37 10.66
N ARG A 142 6.61 -1.75 11.52
CA ARG A 142 6.86 -2.77 12.57
C ARG A 142 6.53 -4.16 12.06
N ASN A 143 7.28 -5.14 12.59
CA ASN A 143 7.08 -6.56 12.32
C ASN A 143 7.02 -6.83 10.82
N LEU A 144 7.99 -6.27 10.07
CA LEU A 144 8.05 -6.40 8.62
C LEU A 144 8.25 -7.87 8.25
N ASP A 145 7.19 -8.50 7.76
CA ASP A 145 7.16 -9.86 7.20
C ASP A 145 7.26 -9.83 5.65
N ASP A 146 7.25 -8.63 5.07
CA ASP A 146 7.27 -8.41 3.64
C ASP A 146 8.29 -7.34 3.22
N THR A 147 9.35 -7.75 2.53
CA THR A 147 10.38 -6.86 1.99
C THR A 147 10.17 -6.53 0.51
N THR A 148 9.05 -6.93 -0.12
CA THR A 148 8.80 -6.77 -1.56
C THR A 148 8.99 -5.33 -2.04
N GLU A 149 8.48 -4.34 -1.30
CA GLU A 149 8.66 -2.93 -1.67
C GLU A 149 10.15 -2.58 -1.78
N TYR A 150 10.95 -2.98 -0.80
CA TYR A 150 12.37 -2.71 -0.76
C TYR A 150 13.11 -3.46 -1.89
N THR A 151 12.87 -4.76 -2.04
CA THR A 151 13.55 -5.57 -3.06
C THR A 151 13.20 -5.08 -4.47
N THR A 152 11.96 -4.63 -4.67
CA THR A 152 11.55 -4.00 -5.92
C THR A 152 12.26 -2.68 -6.15
N LEU A 153 12.38 -1.82 -5.14
CA LEU A 153 13.14 -0.57 -5.29
C LEU A 153 14.61 -0.83 -5.65
N ALA A 154 15.24 -1.83 -5.04
CA ALA A 154 16.61 -2.23 -5.39
C ALA A 154 16.72 -2.76 -6.83
N TYR A 155 15.77 -3.61 -7.25
CA TYR A 155 15.66 -4.11 -8.62
C TYR A 155 15.45 -2.96 -9.62
N LEU A 156 14.54 -2.03 -9.34
CA LEU A 156 14.29 -0.87 -10.19
C LEU A 156 15.50 0.07 -10.24
N TYR A 157 16.23 0.26 -9.15
CA TYR A 157 17.46 1.06 -9.17
C TYR A 157 18.51 0.47 -10.13
N GLN A 158 18.66 -0.86 -10.14
CA GLN A 158 19.60 -1.54 -11.02
C GLN A 158 19.20 -1.47 -12.50
N TYR A 159 17.91 -1.68 -12.80
CA TYR A 159 17.44 -1.86 -14.19
C TYR A 159 16.76 -0.62 -14.80
N LYS A 160 16.27 0.31 -13.96
CA LYS A 160 15.51 1.52 -14.34
C LYS A 160 15.79 2.71 -13.39
N PRO A 161 17.04 3.21 -13.32
CA PRO A 161 17.44 4.25 -12.34
C PRO A 161 16.73 5.59 -12.52
N ASN A 162 16.08 5.83 -13.67
CA ASN A 162 15.39 7.08 -13.98
C ASN A 162 14.00 7.21 -13.33
N ILE A 163 13.52 6.19 -12.61
CA ILE A 163 12.27 6.29 -11.83
C ILE A 163 12.59 7.08 -10.55
N ALA A 164 12.44 8.41 -10.60
CA ALA A 164 12.60 9.28 -9.43
C ALA A 164 11.39 9.20 -8.47
N ALA A 165 11.40 9.96 -7.36
CA ALA A 165 10.27 10.03 -6.42
C ALA A 165 9.98 11.46 -5.90
N PRO A 166 9.05 12.21 -6.52
CA PRO A 166 8.51 13.48 -5.96
C PRO A 166 7.09 13.42 -5.36
N LYS A 167 6.42 14.57 -5.25
CA LYS A 167 5.18 14.76 -4.47
C LYS A 167 4.00 13.96 -5.05
N PRO A 168 3.13 13.40 -4.18
CA PRO A 168 1.95 12.65 -4.64
C PRO A 168 1.01 13.55 -5.44
N LEU A 169 0.44 12.98 -6.49
CA LEU A 169 -0.46 13.66 -7.42
C LEU A 169 -1.76 14.12 -6.77
N VAL A 170 -2.09 15.41 -6.93
CA VAL A 170 -3.34 16.00 -6.43
C VAL A 170 -4.49 15.73 -7.42
N TRP A 171 -4.80 14.45 -7.66
CA TRP A 171 -5.73 14.02 -8.72
C TRP A 171 -7.09 14.74 -8.74
N PRO A 172 -7.77 14.98 -7.60
CA PRO A 172 -9.09 15.62 -7.60
C PRO A 172 -9.08 17.06 -8.12
N SER A 173 -7.95 17.77 -8.06
CA SER A 173 -7.85 19.16 -8.52
C SER A 173 -7.47 19.30 -10.00
N LEU A 174 -7.18 18.19 -10.69
CA LEU A 174 -6.79 18.22 -12.09
C LEU A 174 -8.01 18.33 -13.02
N THR A 175 -7.85 19.07 -14.11
CA THR A 175 -8.84 19.09 -15.20
C THR A 175 -8.85 17.76 -15.96
N THR A 176 -9.93 17.47 -16.70
CA THR A 176 -10.03 16.30 -17.58
C THR A 176 -8.86 16.23 -18.57
N VAL A 177 -8.43 17.37 -19.11
CA VAL A 177 -7.30 17.46 -20.04
C VAL A 177 -6.00 17.06 -19.35
N GLN A 178 -5.72 17.61 -18.16
CA GLN A 178 -4.52 17.27 -17.38
C GLN A 178 -4.49 15.78 -16.99
N LYS A 179 -5.63 15.20 -16.60
CA LYS A 179 -5.76 13.77 -16.32
C LYS A 179 -5.48 12.92 -17.56
N GLY A 180 -5.92 13.37 -18.73
CA GLY A 180 -5.59 12.77 -20.03
C GLY A 180 -4.09 12.77 -20.31
N LEU A 181 -3.41 13.90 -20.10
CA LEU A 181 -1.96 14.02 -20.29
C LEU A 181 -1.16 13.11 -19.36
N ILE A 182 -1.58 12.97 -18.09
CA ILE A 182 -0.94 12.04 -17.15
C ILE A 182 -1.13 10.59 -17.60
N LYS A 183 -2.33 10.23 -18.06
CA LYS A 183 -2.59 8.90 -18.63
C LYS A 183 -1.68 8.61 -19.83
N GLU A 184 -1.48 9.60 -20.69
CA GLU A 184 -0.60 9.49 -21.86
C GLU A 184 0.86 9.28 -21.45
N GLN A 185 1.33 9.97 -20.41
CA GLN A 185 2.68 9.77 -19.83
C GLN A 185 2.84 8.40 -19.14
N LEU A 186 1.82 7.91 -18.43
CA LEU A 186 1.87 6.61 -17.76
C LEU A 186 1.99 5.46 -18.77
N THR A 187 1.32 5.54 -19.91
CA THR A 187 1.27 4.43 -20.89
C THR A 187 2.66 3.93 -21.32
N PRO A 188 3.61 4.77 -21.76
CA PRO A 188 4.96 4.33 -22.08
C PRO A 188 5.74 3.86 -20.85
N ILE A 189 5.58 4.49 -19.68
CA ILE A 189 6.22 4.04 -18.42
C ILE A 189 5.80 2.60 -18.09
N MET A 190 4.50 2.31 -18.13
CA MET A 190 3.98 0.98 -17.85
C MET A 190 4.42 -0.05 -18.89
N ASN A 191 4.54 0.34 -20.15
CA ASN A 191 5.09 -0.55 -21.19
C ASN A 191 6.58 -0.83 -20.99
N ASP A 192 7.35 0.17 -20.57
CA ASP A 192 8.77 -0.01 -20.28
C ASP A 192 8.99 -0.92 -19.07
N LEU A 193 8.21 -0.76 -18.00
CA LEU A 193 8.24 -1.68 -16.84
C LEU A 193 7.98 -3.14 -17.25
N ARG A 194 7.08 -3.38 -18.20
CA ARG A 194 6.76 -4.74 -18.66
C ARG A 194 7.89 -5.44 -19.43
N SER A 195 8.94 -4.71 -19.81
CA SER A 195 10.14 -5.29 -20.43
C SER A 195 11.07 -5.96 -19.41
N LEU A 196 10.86 -5.71 -18.12
CA LEU A 196 11.66 -6.28 -17.04
C LEU A 196 11.39 -7.78 -16.89
N LEU A 197 12.45 -8.54 -16.58
CA LEU A 197 12.43 -9.99 -16.41
C LEU A 197 12.77 -10.38 -14.97
N GLY A 198 12.06 -11.36 -14.43
CA GLY A 198 12.27 -11.83 -13.08
C GLY A 198 11.13 -12.72 -12.59
N GLU A 199 11.03 -12.83 -11.28
CA GLU A 199 10.13 -13.76 -10.60
C GLU A 199 9.49 -13.13 -9.37
N GLY A 200 8.50 -13.82 -8.81
CA GLY A 200 7.80 -13.40 -7.61
C GLY A 200 6.39 -12.90 -7.91
N CYS A 201 5.42 -13.53 -7.28
CA CYS A 201 4.02 -13.21 -7.38
C CYS A 201 3.39 -13.34 -5.99
N LYS A 202 2.45 -12.47 -5.65
CA LYS A 202 1.69 -12.60 -4.42
C LYS A 202 0.20 -12.30 -4.58
N ASP A 203 -0.60 -12.99 -3.79
CA ASP A 203 -2.03 -12.72 -3.64
C ASP A 203 -2.28 -12.30 -2.19
N ILE A 204 -3.10 -11.26 -2.03
CA ILE A 204 -3.43 -10.68 -0.72
C ILE A 204 -4.94 -10.57 -0.50
N ARG A 205 -5.76 -10.98 -1.49
CA ARG A 205 -7.22 -10.72 -1.46
C ARG A 205 -7.94 -11.45 -0.33
N ARG A 206 -7.32 -12.49 0.23
CA ARG A 206 -7.85 -13.25 1.37
C ARG A 206 -6.85 -13.34 2.50
N HIS A 207 -5.68 -13.87 2.19
CA HIS A 207 -4.50 -13.96 3.04
C HIS A 207 -3.27 -13.77 2.16
N LEU A 208 -2.19 -13.23 2.74
CA LEU A 208 -0.94 -13.04 2.03
C LEU A 208 -0.36 -14.41 1.65
N ARG A 209 -0.23 -14.66 0.36
CA ARG A 209 0.45 -15.82 -0.23
C ARG A 209 1.49 -15.37 -1.22
N ARG A 210 2.57 -16.12 -1.32
CA ARG A 210 3.65 -15.89 -2.29
C ARG A 210 3.86 -17.14 -3.11
N SER A 211 4.17 -16.95 -4.38
CA SER A 211 4.63 -18.03 -5.24
C SER A 211 5.98 -18.55 -4.73
N ILE A 212 6.09 -19.84 -4.45
CA ILE A 212 7.35 -20.48 -4.04
C ILE A 212 8.27 -20.68 -5.26
N LYS A 213 7.68 -20.83 -6.44
CA LYS A 213 8.37 -20.97 -7.73
C LYS A 213 7.96 -19.84 -8.66
N PRO A 214 8.77 -19.51 -9.67
CA PRO A 214 8.40 -18.57 -10.72
C PRO A 214 7.08 -18.96 -11.39
N ILE A 215 6.23 -17.97 -11.63
CA ILE A 215 5.02 -18.11 -12.43
C ILE A 215 5.35 -17.53 -13.80
N LEU A 216 5.33 -18.37 -14.83
CA LEU A 216 5.75 -18.07 -16.19
C LEU A 216 4.57 -18.06 -17.16
N THR A 217 3.44 -18.67 -16.79
CA THR A 217 2.24 -18.74 -17.62
C THR A 217 0.98 -18.26 -16.89
N VAL A 218 -0.07 -17.93 -17.66
CA VAL A 218 -1.38 -17.59 -17.09
C VAL A 218 -1.98 -18.79 -16.37
N ASP A 219 -1.82 -20.00 -16.90
CA ASP A 219 -2.33 -21.23 -16.27
C ASP A 219 -1.71 -21.44 -14.88
N GLU A 220 -0.38 -21.27 -14.74
CA GLU A 220 0.30 -21.33 -13.44
C GLU A 220 -0.20 -20.25 -12.48
N PHE A 221 -0.47 -19.04 -12.99
CA PHE A 221 -1.04 -17.96 -12.18
C PHE A 221 -2.46 -18.28 -11.71
N GLU A 222 -3.28 -18.82 -12.60
CA GLU A 222 -4.64 -19.24 -12.32
C GLU A 222 -4.67 -20.34 -11.25
N ASP A 223 -3.83 -21.36 -11.39
CA ASP A 223 -3.67 -22.40 -10.38
C ASP A 223 -3.17 -21.84 -9.05
N PHE A 224 -2.24 -20.89 -9.05
CA PHE A 224 -1.82 -20.19 -7.84
C PHE A 224 -3.00 -19.48 -7.13
N LEU A 225 -3.90 -18.86 -7.89
CA LEU A 225 -5.10 -18.22 -7.31
C LEU A 225 -6.04 -19.24 -6.65
N PHE A 226 -6.21 -20.43 -7.23
CA PHE A 226 -7.10 -21.47 -6.72
C PHE A 226 -6.50 -22.33 -5.61
N ASN A 227 -5.18 -22.51 -5.60
CA ASN A 227 -4.43 -23.28 -4.59
C ASN A 227 -4.26 -22.47 -3.29
N SER A 228 -5.38 -22.23 -2.62
CA SER A 228 -5.46 -21.57 -1.31
C SER A 228 -5.98 -22.55 -0.27
N ASP A 229 -5.71 -22.30 1.01
CA ASP A 229 -6.27 -23.08 2.13
C ASP A 229 -7.81 -23.12 2.16
N ARG A 230 -8.46 -22.28 1.35
CA ARG A 230 -9.91 -22.24 1.14
C ARG A 230 -10.21 -22.17 -0.37
N PRO A 231 -9.97 -23.26 -1.13
CA PRO A 231 -9.96 -23.26 -2.60
C PRO A 231 -11.33 -23.03 -3.22
N GLY A 232 -12.40 -23.03 -2.41
CA GLY A 232 -13.79 -22.88 -2.84
C GLY A 232 -14.38 -24.26 -3.13
N GLY A 233 -15.68 -24.34 -3.43
CA GLY A 233 -16.26 -25.60 -3.90
C GLY A 233 -15.63 -26.00 -5.23
N GLU A 234 -15.29 -27.28 -5.41
CA GLU A 234 -14.64 -27.80 -6.61
C GLU A 234 -15.42 -27.46 -7.88
N VAL A 235 -16.75 -27.59 -7.84
CA VAL A 235 -17.65 -27.23 -8.96
C VAL A 235 -17.51 -25.76 -9.34
N PHE A 236 -17.41 -24.86 -8.35
CA PHE A 236 -17.26 -23.43 -8.62
C PHE A 236 -15.89 -23.11 -9.26
N VAL A 237 -14.83 -23.74 -8.78
CA VAL A 237 -13.48 -23.61 -9.35
C VAL A 237 -13.48 -24.11 -10.80
N GLU A 238 -14.09 -25.26 -11.05
CA GLU A 238 -14.18 -25.84 -12.38
C GLU A 238 -14.97 -24.96 -13.35
N VAL A 239 -16.10 -24.40 -12.91
CA VAL A 239 -16.86 -23.41 -13.70
C VAL A 239 -15.99 -22.20 -14.06
N LEU A 240 -15.21 -21.67 -13.12
CA LEU A 240 -14.32 -20.54 -13.41
C LEU A 240 -13.17 -20.91 -14.35
N ARG A 241 -12.66 -22.13 -14.28
CA ARG A 241 -11.64 -22.63 -15.22
C ARG A 241 -12.21 -22.75 -16.63
N GLN A 242 -13.43 -23.27 -16.77
CA GLN A 242 -14.12 -23.36 -18.07
C GLN A 242 -14.45 -21.99 -18.66
N LEU A 243 -14.71 -20.99 -17.81
CA LEU A 243 -14.90 -19.61 -18.25
C LEU A 243 -13.58 -18.90 -18.57
N SER A 244 -12.44 -19.38 -18.06
CA SER A 244 -11.13 -18.76 -18.28
C SER A 244 -10.67 -18.88 -19.73
N LEU A 245 -10.10 -17.81 -20.29
CA LEU A 245 -9.45 -17.83 -21.61
C LEU A 245 -7.96 -18.19 -21.53
N ALA A 246 -7.49 -18.79 -20.43
CA ALA A 246 -6.06 -19.05 -20.22
C ALA A 246 -5.44 -19.92 -21.34
N THR A 247 -6.26 -20.86 -21.85
CA THR A 247 -5.93 -21.77 -22.96
C THR A 247 -6.11 -21.14 -24.36
N GLN A 248 -6.65 -19.92 -24.46
CA GLN A 248 -6.81 -19.24 -25.74
C GLN A 248 -5.54 -18.49 -26.15
N LEU A 249 -5.15 -18.63 -27.42
CA LEU A 249 -4.00 -17.96 -28.00
C LEU A 249 -4.36 -16.60 -28.64
N PRO A 250 -3.52 -15.57 -28.47
CA PRO A 250 -2.33 -15.54 -27.62
C PRO A 250 -2.69 -15.33 -26.14
N SER A 251 -2.18 -16.21 -25.28
CA SER A 251 -2.36 -16.06 -23.83
C SER A 251 -1.61 -14.82 -23.32
N PRO A 252 -2.15 -14.05 -22.38
CA PRO A 252 -1.48 -12.88 -21.82
C PRO A 252 -0.10 -13.24 -21.22
N ALA A 253 0.97 -12.60 -21.70
CA ALA A 253 2.30 -12.80 -21.11
C ALA A 253 2.34 -12.40 -19.62
N ILE A 254 3.16 -13.10 -18.85
CA ILE A 254 3.59 -12.65 -17.52
C ILE A 254 4.56 -11.49 -17.70
N VAL A 255 4.33 -10.41 -16.96
CA VAL A 255 5.11 -9.17 -17.02
C VAL A 255 5.30 -8.61 -15.63
N PHE A 256 6.32 -7.77 -15.46
CA PHE A 256 6.45 -6.98 -14.25
C PHE A 256 5.31 -5.96 -14.15
N THR A 257 4.67 -5.89 -12.99
CA THR A 257 3.55 -4.99 -12.69
C THR A 257 3.80 -4.26 -11.37
N HIS A 258 3.21 -3.08 -11.22
CA HIS A 258 3.23 -2.33 -9.97
C HIS A 258 2.28 -2.95 -8.93
N GLY A 259 1.16 -3.52 -9.36
CA GLY A 259 0.19 -4.20 -8.49
C GLY A 259 -0.69 -3.31 -7.61
N ASP A 260 -0.52 -1.99 -7.68
CA ASP A 260 -1.31 -0.99 -6.93
C ASP A 260 -1.19 0.42 -7.55
N LEU A 261 -1.37 0.50 -8.86
CA LEU A 261 -1.29 1.78 -9.57
C LEU A 261 -2.57 2.59 -9.34
N ARG A 262 -2.44 3.68 -8.60
CA ARG A 262 -3.49 4.64 -8.26
C ARG A 262 -2.90 6.05 -8.14
N PRO A 263 -3.71 7.12 -8.19
CA PRO A 263 -3.17 8.47 -8.18
C PRO A 263 -2.29 8.79 -6.97
N GLU A 264 -2.64 8.24 -5.81
CA GLU A 264 -1.86 8.42 -4.58
C GLU A 264 -0.44 7.83 -4.65
N ASN A 265 -0.22 6.91 -5.59
CA ASN A 265 1.05 6.22 -5.82
C ASN A 265 1.81 6.78 -7.05
N ILE A 266 1.33 7.87 -7.64
CA ILE A 266 1.98 8.57 -8.75
C ILE A 266 2.55 9.88 -8.23
N ALA A 267 3.85 10.04 -8.42
CA ALA A 267 4.57 11.26 -8.08
C ALA A 267 4.72 12.16 -9.31
N VAL A 268 4.53 13.47 -9.10
CA VAL A 268 4.58 14.46 -10.18
C VAL A 268 5.35 15.71 -9.79
N ASN A 269 5.89 16.39 -10.79
CA ASN A 269 6.36 17.76 -10.72
C ASN A 269 5.37 18.67 -11.46
N TYR A 270 5.23 19.92 -10.98
CA TYR A 270 4.46 20.95 -11.65
C TYR A 270 5.39 22.11 -12.00
N GLU A 271 5.73 22.21 -13.27
CA GLU A 271 6.64 23.23 -13.80
C GLU A 271 6.09 23.72 -15.14
N ASN A 272 6.26 25.01 -15.45
CA ASN A 272 5.80 25.60 -16.71
C ASN A 272 4.31 25.34 -17.04
N ASN A 273 3.46 25.28 -16.00
CA ASN A 273 2.03 24.92 -16.10
C ASN A 273 1.72 23.50 -16.60
N GLU A 274 2.70 22.61 -16.59
CA GLU A 274 2.55 21.21 -16.99
C GLU A 274 2.85 20.26 -15.83
N TRP A 275 2.08 19.18 -15.76
CA TRP A 275 2.31 18.10 -14.82
C TRP A 275 3.16 17.04 -15.50
N THR A 276 4.34 16.76 -14.94
CA THR A 276 5.22 15.69 -15.42
C THR A 276 5.32 14.59 -14.39
N ILE A 277 5.14 13.34 -14.82
CA ILE A 277 5.36 12.19 -13.95
C ILE A 277 6.83 12.11 -13.66
N SER A 278 7.13 12.13 -12.38
CA SER A 278 8.49 12.10 -11.88
C SER A 278 8.77 10.86 -11.06
N GLY A 279 7.75 10.04 -10.77
CA GLY A 279 7.94 8.79 -10.06
C GLY A 279 6.70 7.94 -9.88
N LEU A 280 6.93 6.67 -9.54
CA LEU A 280 5.91 5.76 -8.99
C LEU A 280 6.39 5.26 -7.63
N ILE A 281 5.48 5.13 -6.68
CA ILE A 281 5.79 4.79 -5.29
C ILE A 281 4.88 3.67 -4.76
N ASP A 282 5.19 3.14 -3.58
CA ASP A 282 4.39 2.10 -2.92
C ASP A 282 4.36 0.79 -3.73
N TRP A 283 5.56 0.32 -4.05
CA TRP A 283 5.82 -0.93 -4.80
C TRP A 283 5.54 -2.20 -4.02
N GLU A 284 4.89 -2.10 -2.86
CA GLU A 284 4.68 -3.22 -1.96
C GLU A 284 3.98 -4.37 -2.67
N TYR A 285 3.08 -4.12 -3.63
CA TYR A 285 2.35 -5.18 -4.36
C TYR A 285 2.90 -5.54 -5.75
N SER A 286 4.10 -5.07 -6.07
CA SER A 286 4.74 -5.37 -7.34
C SER A 286 5.16 -6.84 -7.48
N GLY A 287 5.53 -7.23 -8.69
CA GLY A 287 5.91 -8.59 -9.04
C GLY A 287 5.53 -8.94 -10.47
N PHE A 288 5.59 -10.23 -10.79
CA PHE A 288 5.37 -10.77 -12.12
C PHE A 288 3.99 -11.43 -12.21
N TYR A 289 3.11 -10.81 -12.99
CA TYR A 289 1.71 -11.21 -13.11
C TYR A 289 1.29 -11.19 -14.59
N PRO A 290 0.20 -11.88 -14.98
CA PRO A 290 -0.38 -11.69 -16.30
C PRO A 290 -0.68 -10.22 -16.58
N LYS A 291 -0.46 -9.75 -17.82
CA LYS A 291 -0.72 -8.36 -18.22
C LYS A 291 -2.10 -7.82 -17.79
N TYR A 292 -3.12 -8.68 -17.78
CA TYR A 292 -4.47 -8.30 -17.39
C TYR A 292 -4.59 -7.98 -15.89
N TYR A 293 -3.71 -8.53 -15.05
CA TYR A 293 -3.84 -8.48 -13.60
C TYR A 293 -3.63 -7.07 -13.07
N GLN A 294 -2.77 -6.26 -13.70
CA GLN A 294 -2.63 -4.84 -13.38
C GLN A 294 -3.97 -4.10 -13.51
N ALA A 295 -4.83 -4.45 -14.49
CA ALA A 295 -6.15 -3.85 -14.66
C ALA A 295 -7.10 -4.16 -13.49
N ILE A 296 -7.06 -5.40 -13.01
CA ILE A 296 -7.80 -5.85 -11.82
C ILE A 296 -7.31 -5.05 -10.60
N ARG A 297 -5.99 -4.99 -10.39
CA ARG A 297 -5.39 -4.28 -9.26
C ARG A 297 -5.70 -2.79 -9.25
N CYS A 298 -5.64 -2.12 -10.40
CA CYS A 298 -6.00 -0.70 -10.56
C CYS A 298 -7.48 -0.41 -10.20
N THR A 299 -8.35 -1.42 -10.22
CA THR A 299 -9.79 -1.28 -9.97
C THR A 299 -10.27 -1.97 -8.69
N ASN A 300 -9.36 -2.52 -7.88
CA ASN A 300 -9.68 -3.26 -6.67
C ASN A 300 -10.49 -2.43 -5.64
N CYS A 301 -10.31 -1.11 -5.64
CA CYS A 301 -11.04 -0.17 -4.77
C CYS A 301 -12.23 0.52 -5.47
N MET A 302 -12.59 0.08 -6.69
CA MET A 302 -13.75 0.60 -7.42
C MET A 302 -15.02 0.11 -6.73
N ALA A 303 -15.91 1.05 -6.37
CA ALA A 303 -17.18 0.75 -5.77
C ALA A 303 -18.29 1.48 -6.54
N PRO A 304 -19.47 0.87 -6.73
CA PRO A 304 -20.52 1.42 -7.59
C PRO A 304 -21.03 2.79 -7.15
N TYR A 305 -20.96 3.10 -5.85
CA TYR A 305 -21.45 4.36 -5.28
C TYR A 305 -20.35 5.38 -4.97
N LYS A 306 -19.10 5.14 -5.46
CA LYS A 306 -18.00 6.08 -5.28
C LYS A 306 -17.66 6.76 -6.60
N GLU A 307 -17.79 8.08 -6.63
CA GLU A 307 -17.49 8.92 -7.79
C GLU A 307 -15.97 9.22 -7.91
N LYS A 308 -15.14 8.18 -7.96
CA LYS A 308 -13.71 8.32 -8.26
C LYS A 308 -13.48 8.18 -9.76
N ASP A 309 -13.16 9.26 -10.43
CA ASP A 309 -12.98 9.30 -11.89
C ASP A 309 -11.67 8.68 -12.38
N TRP A 310 -10.69 8.41 -11.50
CA TRP A 310 -9.41 7.75 -11.82
C TRP A 310 -9.58 6.54 -12.76
N TYR A 311 -10.60 5.73 -12.51
CA TYR A 311 -10.83 4.51 -13.28
C TYR A 311 -11.15 4.74 -14.76
N LEU A 312 -11.55 5.96 -15.13
CA LEU A 312 -11.75 6.39 -16.52
C LEU A 312 -10.43 6.75 -17.21
N PHE A 313 -9.39 7.04 -16.43
CA PHE A 313 -8.07 7.49 -16.89
C PHE A 313 -6.95 6.46 -16.69
N ILE A 314 -7.28 5.20 -16.38
CA ILE A 314 -6.28 4.11 -16.35
C ILE A 314 -5.59 4.01 -17.73
N PRO A 315 -4.25 3.83 -17.78
CA PRO A 315 -3.50 3.64 -19.03
C PRO A 315 -4.11 2.59 -19.94
N ASN A 316 -4.07 2.81 -21.26
CA ASN A 316 -4.72 1.89 -22.21
C ASN A 316 -4.14 0.47 -22.14
N CYS A 317 -2.86 0.35 -21.81
CA CYS A 317 -2.17 -0.92 -21.64
C CYS A 317 -2.65 -1.70 -20.39
N ASP A 318 -3.24 -1.02 -19.40
CA ASP A 318 -3.74 -1.58 -18.12
C ASP A 318 -5.26 -1.45 -17.97
N SER A 319 -5.98 -1.04 -19.02
CA SER A 319 -7.40 -0.72 -18.91
C SER A 319 -8.26 -1.99 -18.81
N PRO A 320 -9.27 -2.04 -17.92
CA PRO A 320 -10.32 -3.06 -17.96
C PRO A 320 -11.00 -3.18 -19.32
N LYS A 321 -11.05 -2.09 -20.11
CA LYS A 321 -11.60 -2.11 -21.48
C LYS A 321 -10.80 -3.00 -22.43
N ARG A 322 -9.51 -3.20 -22.18
CA ARG A 322 -8.65 -4.10 -22.96
C ARG A 322 -8.77 -5.55 -22.49
N TYR A 323 -8.99 -5.74 -21.18
CA TYR A 323 -9.03 -7.05 -20.54
C TYR A 323 -10.42 -7.41 -20.00
N LYS A 324 -11.50 -7.04 -20.74
CA LYS A 324 -12.89 -7.10 -20.25
C LYS A 324 -13.26 -8.47 -19.69
N HIS A 325 -12.90 -9.52 -20.43
CA HIS A 325 -13.18 -10.89 -20.02
C HIS A 325 -12.52 -11.22 -18.68
N TRP A 326 -11.19 -11.04 -18.59
CA TRP A 326 -10.43 -11.31 -17.36
C TRP A 326 -10.90 -10.48 -16.18
N TRP A 327 -11.22 -9.21 -16.43
CA TRP A 327 -11.73 -8.31 -15.41
C TRP A 327 -13.10 -8.75 -14.88
N LEU A 328 -14.05 -9.11 -15.77
CA LEU A 328 -15.36 -9.62 -15.36
C LEU A 328 -15.28 -10.97 -14.66
N LEU A 329 -14.41 -11.87 -15.14
CA LEU A 329 -14.16 -13.16 -14.50
C LEU A 329 -13.62 -12.98 -13.08
N ASP A 330 -12.73 -12.00 -12.86
CA ASP A 330 -12.24 -11.68 -11.53
C ASP A 330 -13.31 -11.09 -10.61
N ARG A 331 -14.21 -10.24 -11.14
CA ARG A 331 -15.38 -9.77 -10.38
C ARG A 331 -16.28 -10.92 -9.92
N ALA A 332 -16.46 -11.95 -10.74
CA ALA A 332 -17.18 -13.16 -10.33
C ALA A 332 -16.43 -13.94 -9.23
N ARG A 333 -15.09 -13.95 -9.24
CA ARG A 333 -14.27 -14.58 -8.20
C ARG A 333 -14.39 -13.89 -6.85
N GLU A 334 -14.54 -12.56 -6.83
CA GLU A 334 -14.66 -11.78 -5.59
C GLU A 334 -15.92 -12.09 -4.78
N VAL A 335 -16.98 -12.62 -5.41
CA VAL A 335 -18.21 -13.05 -4.70
C VAL A 335 -17.92 -14.10 -3.62
N ARG A 336 -16.80 -14.81 -3.72
CA ARG A 336 -16.30 -15.75 -2.70
C ARG A 336 -15.84 -15.11 -1.38
N ASN A 337 -15.72 -13.79 -1.33
CA ASN A 337 -15.21 -13.07 -0.16
C ASN A 337 -16.31 -12.47 0.73
N VAL A 338 -17.59 -12.85 0.52
CA VAL A 338 -18.78 -12.33 1.23
C VAL A 338 -19.12 -13.12 2.49
#